data_AF-A0A4Y2QFN7-F1
#
_entry.id   AF-A0A4Y2QFN7-F1
#
_cell.length_a   1.000
_cell.length_b   1.000
_cell.length_c   1.000
_cell.angle_alpha   90.00
_cell.angle_beta   90.00
_cell.angle_gamma   90.00
#
_symmetry.space_group_name_H-M   'P 1'
#
loop_
_entity.id
_entity.type
_entity.pdbx_description
1 polymer ?
#
loop_
_entity_poly.entity_id
_entity_poly.type
_entity_poly.pdbx_seq_one_letter_code
_entity_poly.pdbx_strand_id
1 'polypeptide(L)'
;MGKRPLKVVIKDIPVDHDTGEIKKCLKKHGFIIGKVTRLIQFRMRQPLPFFLVEVGKSEISSKPERILRFKNLNHVSISVDPYRGRNKTIQCFKCNRFNHTAELCNMTTDV
;
A
#
# COMPACT_ATOMS: atom_id res chain seq x y z
N MET A 1 -18.30 5.90 3.65
CA MET A 1 -17.21 5.27 2.87
C MET A 1 -15.88 5.44 3.61
N GLY A 2 -15.27 4.36 4.11
CA GLY A 2 -14.00 4.47 4.83
C GLY A 2 -12.84 4.83 3.89
N LYS A 3 -12.11 5.92 4.19
CA LYS A 3 -10.88 6.27 3.45
C LYS A 3 -9.93 5.05 3.44
N ARG A 4 -9.41 4.72 2.26
CA ARG A 4 -8.43 3.62 2.08
C ARG A 4 -7.18 3.94 2.92
N PRO A 5 -6.57 2.93 3.59
CA PRO A 5 -5.32 3.15 4.32
C PRO A 5 -4.21 3.54 3.34
N LEU A 6 -3.31 4.41 3.78
CA LEU A 6 -2.08 4.73 3.07
C LEU A 6 -1.23 3.47 2.99
N LYS A 7 -0.68 3.24 1.81
CA LYS A 7 0.22 2.13 1.55
C LYS A 7 1.57 2.67 1.12
N VAL A 8 2.63 2.13 1.71
CA VAL A 8 4.02 2.43 1.34
C VAL A 8 4.77 1.14 1.06
N VAL A 9 5.83 1.24 0.27
CA VAL A 9 6.75 0.14 -0.01
C VAL A 9 8.07 0.47 0.68
N ILE A 10 8.50 -0.43 1.56
CA ILE A 10 9.85 -0.39 2.13
C ILE A 10 10.74 -1.27 1.29
N LYS A 11 11.92 -0.76 0.91
CA LYS A 11 12.93 -1.47 0.11
C LYS A 11 14.24 -1.57 0.88
N ASP A 12 15.20 -2.24 0.24
CA ASP A 12 16.58 -2.39 0.73
C ASP A 12 16.67 -3.17 2.05
N ILE A 13 15.71 -4.09 2.25
CA ILE A 13 15.70 -5.05 3.35
C ILE A 13 15.93 -6.45 2.78
N PRO A 14 16.78 -7.28 3.41
CA PRO A 14 16.97 -8.68 3.04
C PRO A 14 15.67 -9.46 2.90
N VAL A 15 15.66 -10.39 1.94
CA VAL A 15 14.47 -11.16 1.55
C VAL A 15 13.98 -12.09 2.65
N ASP A 16 14.85 -12.51 3.56
CA ASP A 16 14.57 -13.38 4.70
C ASP A 16 14.04 -12.62 5.92
N HIS A 17 14.10 -11.30 5.94
CA HIS A 17 13.75 -10.49 7.10
C HIS A 17 12.28 -10.65 7.52
N ASP A 18 12.06 -10.81 8.84
CA ASP A 18 10.76 -11.12 9.38
C ASP A 18 9.78 -9.92 9.31
N THR A 19 8.56 -10.19 8.87
CA THR A 19 7.53 -9.15 8.75
C THR A 19 6.99 -8.67 10.10
N GLY A 20 7.04 -9.52 11.13
CA GLY A 20 6.69 -9.19 12.50
C GLY A 20 7.69 -8.21 13.11
N GLU A 21 8.98 -8.42 12.90
CA GLU A 21 10.03 -7.51 13.36
C GLU A 21 9.95 -6.13 12.69
N ILE A 22 9.68 -6.05 11.37
CA ILE A 22 9.41 -4.77 10.70
C ILE A 22 8.22 -4.06 11.35
N LYS A 23 7.11 -4.79 11.55
CA LYS A 23 5.89 -4.24 12.16
C LYS A 23 6.15 -3.73 13.57
N LYS A 24 6.90 -4.48 14.37
CA LYS A 24 7.29 -4.13 15.74
C LYS A 24 8.18 -2.89 15.76
N CYS A 25 9.19 -2.82 14.90
CA CYS A 25 10.10 -1.68 14.80
C CYS A 25 9.34 -0.40 14.42
N LEU A 26 8.47 -0.44 13.40
CA LEU A 26 7.66 0.71 13.02
C LEU A 26 6.72 1.17 14.14
N LYS A 27 6.10 0.23 14.87
CA LYS A 27 5.28 0.56 16.04
C LYS A 27 6.08 1.22 17.17
N LYS A 28 7.31 0.76 17.43
CA LYS A 28 8.21 1.40 18.41
C LYS A 28 8.53 2.86 18.04
N HIS A 29 8.54 3.20 16.76
CA HIS A 29 8.73 4.57 16.27
C HIS A 29 7.43 5.40 16.24
N GLY A 30 6.34 4.88 16.83
CA GLY A 30 5.07 5.57 16.99
C GLY A 30 4.10 5.39 15.82
N PHE A 31 4.48 4.65 14.76
CA PHE A 31 3.58 4.43 13.63
C PHE A 31 2.50 3.41 13.96
N ILE A 32 1.26 3.71 13.59
CA ILE A 32 0.17 2.74 13.66
C ILE A 32 0.22 1.91 12.38
N ILE A 33 0.53 0.61 12.51
CA ILE A 33 0.70 -0.31 11.37
C ILE A 33 -0.39 -1.38 11.37
N GLY A 34 -1.13 -1.46 10.26
CA GLY A 34 -2.13 -2.49 10.02
C GLY A 34 -1.48 -3.81 9.61
N LYS A 35 -0.94 -3.86 8.40
CA LYS A 35 -0.35 -5.07 7.80
C LYS A 35 1.02 -4.77 7.21
N VAL A 36 1.94 -5.72 7.34
CA VAL A 36 3.21 -5.77 6.62
C VAL A 36 3.17 -7.03 5.77
N THR A 37 3.43 -6.92 4.47
CA THR A 37 3.39 -8.05 3.53
C THR A 37 4.63 -8.02 2.66
N ARG A 38 5.34 -9.14 2.57
CA ARG A 38 6.43 -9.29 1.60
C ARG A 38 5.85 -9.35 0.18
N LEU A 39 6.37 -8.50 -0.70
CA LEU A 39 5.99 -8.55 -2.11
C LEU A 39 6.67 -9.73 -2.78
N ILE A 40 5.98 -10.30 -3.77
CA ILE A 40 6.47 -11.42 -4.57
C ILE A 40 6.46 -11.06 -6.04
N GLN A 41 7.38 -11.63 -6.80
CA GLN A 41 7.35 -11.59 -8.25
C GLN A 41 6.06 -12.24 -8.77
N PHE A 42 5.36 -11.57 -9.67
CA PHE A 42 4.05 -12.03 -10.12
C PHE A 42 4.10 -13.39 -10.83
N ARG A 43 5.08 -13.59 -11.73
CA ARG A 43 5.23 -14.82 -12.51
C ARG A 43 5.84 -15.96 -11.68
N MET A 44 7.03 -15.73 -11.15
CA MET A 44 7.82 -16.78 -10.49
C MET A 44 7.45 -17.01 -9.01
N ARG A 45 6.60 -16.15 -8.44
CA ARG A 45 6.21 -16.16 -7.01
C ARG A 45 7.38 -16.06 -6.04
N GLN A 46 8.56 -15.67 -6.52
CA GLN A 46 9.75 -15.49 -5.71
C GLN A 46 9.64 -14.24 -4.82
N PRO A 47 10.10 -14.31 -3.56
CA PRO A 47 10.04 -13.17 -2.66
C PRO A 47 10.98 -12.06 -3.13
N LEU A 48 10.49 -10.81 -3.05
CA LEU A 48 11.26 -9.61 -3.35
C LEU A 48 11.77 -8.98 -2.05
N PRO A 49 12.88 -8.21 -2.11
CA PRO A 49 13.38 -7.41 -0.99
C PRO A 49 12.51 -6.15 -0.75
N PHE A 50 11.20 -6.26 -0.99
CA PHE A 50 10.22 -5.18 -0.90
C PHE A 50 9.06 -5.59 0.00
N PHE A 51 8.67 -4.69 0.89
CA PHE A 51 7.62 -4.93 1.86
C PHE A 51 6.53 -3.87 1.73
N LEU A 52 5.31 -4.31 1.46
CA LEU A 52 4.13 -3.45 1.46
C LEU A 52 3.63 -3.25 2.89
N VAL A 53 3.55 -2.00 3.31
CA VAL A 53 3.11 -1.62 4.66
C VAL A 53 1.83 -0.80 4.56
N GLU A 54 0.80 -1.23 5.29
CA GLU A 54 -0.44 -0.49 5.47
C GLU A 54 -0.36 0.35 6.74
N VAL A 55 -0.46 1.66 6.57
CA VAL A 55 -0.36 2.65 7.64
C VAL A 55 -1.76 2.99 8.14
N GLY A 56 -1.91 3.12 9.46
CA GLY A 56 -3.15 3.41 10.15
C GLY A 56 -3.64 4.83 9.91
N LYS A 57 -4.96 5.01 9.90
CA LYS A 57 -5.64 6.26 9.59
C LYS A 57 -5.20 7.45 10.45
N SER A 58 -4.99 7.23 11.74
CA SER A 58 -4.56 8.27 12.70
C SER A 58 -3.18 8.84 12.38
N GLU A 59 -2.24 8.02 11.89
CA GLU A 59 -0.92 8.50 11.47
C GLU A 59 -1.03 9.32 10.17
N ILE A 60 -1.87 8.86 9.23
CA ILE A 60 -2.11 9.53 7.95
C ILE A 60 -2.75 10.91 8.16
N SER A 61 -3.71 11.00 9.07
CA SER A 61 -4.44 12.23 9.36
C SER A 61 -3.58 13.29 10.04
N SER A 62 -2.55 12.89 10.77
CA SER A 62 -1.70 13.82 11.50
C SER A 62 -0.44 14.20 10.72
N LYS A 63 0.32 13.23 10.18
CA LYS A 63 1.65 13.48 9.58
C LYS A 63 2.02 12.43 8.51
N PRO A 64 1.39 12.43 7.32
CA PRO A 64 1.57 11.38 6.32
C PRO A 64 2.99 11.32 5.72
N GLU A 65 3.73 12.43 5.74
CA GLU A 65 5.09 12.50 5.20
C GLU A 65 6.15 11.83 6.09
N ARG A 66 5.88 11.63 7.38
CA ARG A 66 6.88 11.13 8.33
C ARG A 66 7.38 9.74 7.96
N ILE A 67 6.47 8.87 7.53
CA ILE A 67 6.85 7.52 7.13
C ILE A 67 7.65 7.50 5.83
N LEU A 68 7.40 8.43 4.91
CA LEU A 68 8.18 8.56 3.66
C LEU A 68 9.61 9.07 3.91
N ARG A 69 9.81 9.85 4.97
CA ARG A 69 11.14 10.32 5.39
C ARG A 69 11.86 9.33 6.31
N PHE A 70 11.26 8.19 6.62
CA PHE A 70 11.84 7.19 7.51
C PHE A 70 12.92 6.40 6.76
N LYS A 71 14.15 6.36 7.31
CA LYS A 71 15.33 5.87 6.59
C LYS A 71 16.02 4.67 7.22
N ASN A 72 15.68 4.29 8.46
CA ASN A 72 16.39 3.23 9.17
C ASN A 72 15.41 2.37 9.95
N LEU A 73 15.48 1.05 9.76
CA LEU A 73 14.84 0.05 10.62
C LEU A 73 15.93 -0.64 11.44
N ASN A 74 16.00 -0.35 12.74
CA ASN A 74 17.07 -0.82 13.63
C ASN A 74 18.46 -0.47 13.04
N HIS A 75 19.26 -1.47 12.68
CA HIS A 75 20.61 -1.32 12.13
C HIS A 75 20.65 -1.41 10.59
N VAL A 76 19.49 -1.34 9.93
CA VAL A 76 19.34 -1.47 8.47
C VAL A 76 18.86 -0.16 7.87
N SER A 77 19.64 0.36 6.92
CA SER A 77 19.23 1.48 6.07
C SER A 77 18.17 1.03 5.07
N ILE A 78 17.13 1.84 4.90
CA ILE A 78 15.98 1.54 4.03
C ILE A 78 15.58 2.74 3.20
N SER A 79 14.84 2.47 2.12
CA SER A 79 14.07 3.48 1.40
C SER A 79 12.57 3.21 1.50
N VAL A 80 11.78 4.28 1.59
CA VAL A 80 10.31 4.20 1.70
C VAL A 80 9.67 4.99 0.57
N ASP A 81 8.93 4.29 -0.28
CA ASP A 81 8.22 4.88 -1.42
C ASP A 81 6.71 4.81 -1.24
N PRO A 82 5.94 5.76 -1.78
CA PRO A 82 4.50 5.61 -1.90
C PRO A 82 4.16 4.36 -2.73
N TYR A 83 3.21 3.55 -2.25
CA TYR A 83 2.75 2.42 -3.03
C TYR A 83 1.90 2.91 -4.20
N ARG A 84 2.39 2.67 -5.43
CA ARG A 84 1.66 2.92 -6.67
C ARG A 84 0.92 1.63 -7.06
N GLY A 85 -0.39 1.62 -6.85
CA GLY A 85 -1.25 0.55 -7.35
C GLY A 85 -1.22 0.48 -8.88
N ARG A 86 -1.80 -0.58 -9.44
CA ARG A 86 -2.00 -0.62 -10.90
C ARG A 86 -2.96 0.49 -11.31
N ASN A 87 -2.55 1.29 -12.29
CA ASN A 87 -3.45 2.18 -13.02
C ASN A 87 -4.40 1.31 -13.84
N LYS A 88 -5.53 0.92 -13.24
CA LYS A 88 -6.58 0.21 -13.95
C LYS A 88 -7.51 1.24 -14.56
N THR A 89 -7.72 1.15 -15.87
CA THR A 89 -8.82 1.82 -16.53
C THR A 89 -10.12 1.42 -15.81
N ILE A 90 -10.88 2.41 -15.35
CA ILE A 90 -12.14 2.15 -14.65
C ILE A 90 -13.08 1.49 -15.65
N GLN A 91 -13.62 0.33 -15.30
CA GLN A 91 -14.69 -0.32 -16.04
C GLN A 91 -15.99 -0.10 -15.29
N CYS A 92 -17.00 0.39 -16.00
CA CYS A 92 -18.33 0.62 -15.47
C CYS A 92 -19.06 -0.70 -15.27
N PHE A 93 -19.55 -0.96 -14.05
CA PHE A 93 -20.32 -2.17 -13.74
C PHE A 93 -21.74 -2.17 -14.34
N LYS A 94 -22.25 -1.01 -14.76
CA LYS A 94 -23.58 -0.87 -15.35
C LYS A 94 -23.61 -1.24 -16.83
N CYS A 95 -22.65 -0.74 -17.62
CA CYS A 95 -22.62 -0.92 -19.08
C CYS A 95 -21.38 -1.66 -19.61
N ASN A 96 -20.48 -2.11 -18.73
CA ASN A 96 -19.22 -2.79 -19.05
C ASN A 96 -18.22 -1.98 -19.91
N ARG A 97 -18.45 -0.68 -20.14
CA ARG A 97 -17.54 0.23 -20.86
C ARG A 97 -16.47 0.82 -19.94
N PHE A 98 -15.40 1.34 -20.54
CA PHE A 98 -14.26 1.91 -19.84
C PHE A 98 -14.39 3.42 -19.60
N ASN A 99 -13.50 3.97 -18.75
CA ASN A 99 -13.30 5.40 -18.48
C ASN A 99 -14.43 6.13 -17.73
N HIS A 100 -15.35 5.40 -17.10
CA HIS A 100 -16.34 5.98 -16.20
C HIS A 100 -16.79 4.98 -15.14
N THR A 101 -17.31 5.49 -14.02
CA THR A 101 -17.91 4.69 -12.95
C THR A 101 -19.39 4.41 -13.25
N ALA A 102 -19.99 3.45 -12.53
CA ALA A 102 -21.44 3.21 -12.61
C ALA A 102 -22.26 4.43 -12.20
N GLU A 103 -21.76 5.23 -11.25
CA GLU A 103 -22.39 6.50 -10.80
C GLU A 103 -22.45 7.56 -11.92
N LEU A 104 -21.45 7.59 -12.81
CA LEU A 104 -21.37 8.52 -13.94
C LEU A 104 -21.86 7.88 -15.25
N CYS A 105 -22.62 6.78 -15.16
CA CYS A 105 -23.05 6.03 -16.34
C CYS A 105 -24.39 6.53 -16.87
N ASN A 106 -24.39 7.00 -18.13
CA ASN A 106 -25.59 7.50 -18.81
C ASN A 106 -26.48 6.41 -19.41
N MET A 107 -26.20 5.13 -19.17
CA MET A 107 -27.06 4.05 -19.64
C MET A 107 -28.38 4.10 -18.87
N THR A 108 -29.47 4.46 -19.53
CA THR A 108 -30.82 4.25 -19.00
C THR A 108 -31.10 2.75 -19.06
N THR A 109 -31.51 2.17 -17.95
CA THR A 109 -32.03 0.80 -17.95
C THR A 109 -33.41 0.88 -18.57
N ASP A 110 -33.53 0.58 -19.85
CA ASP A 110 -34.83 0.34 -20.46
C ASP A 110 -35.42 -0.92 -19.81
N VAL A 111 -36.62 -0.74 -19.25
CA VAL A 111 -37.42 -1.77 -18.56
C VAL A 111 -37.90 -2.81 -19.57
#